data_AF-A0AAV0TPE4-F1
#
_entry.id   AF-A0AAV0TPE4-F1
#
_cell.length_a   1.000
_cell.length_b   1.000
_cell.length_c   1.000
_cell.angle_alpha   90.00
_cell.angle_beta   90.00
_cell.angle_gamma   90.00
#
_symmetry.space_group_name_H-M   'P 1'
#
loop_
_entity.id
_entity.type
_entity.pdbx_description
1 polymer ?
#
loop_
_entity_poly.entity_id
_entity_poly.type
_entity_poly.pdbx_seq_one_letter_code
_entity_poly.pdbx_strand_id
1 'polypeptide(L)'
;MVQHIALAGFVFASAAVASARAGGSAPTFTLTFTNKCSVDIDLYTRLASVYTDEHEVLAPGASVDKPIGKGFEGHFRNGSNDAATLIEFATKGDLDLAWFDLGIIPPHLLSGHEFCASLADCKLHSKSGIGFNTPVQVTPLSNTNGENCRELTCLADGCEDAYNFPQDDTKTHSCPFGTNFVVTFCPSGATTEQELTSGSTSTTQETIASKPSPLSADSPTQEAESNDNAGNVPVQDDSVKGESETGVATDGTPAPEVVEQNGAPAPAPEVVQSETEAHVPAVTPEVASTSNHCE
;
A
#
# COMPACT_ATOMS: atom_id res chain seq x y z
N MET A 1 63.13 55.41 47.29
CA MET A 1 63.03 53.99 46.89
C MET A 1 62.44 53.24 48.07
N VAL A 2 61.47 52.33 47.94
CA VAL A 2 60.85 51.74 46.73
C VAL A 2 59.38 52.16 46.63
N GLN A 3 58.86 52.30 45.42
CA GLN A 3 57.45 52.62 45.16
C GLN A 3 56.72 51.34 44.75
N HIS A 4 55.72 50.91 45.52
CA HIS A 4 54.91 49.73 45.19
C HIS A 4 53.71 50.13 44.33
N ILE A 5 53.67 49.59 43.10
CA ILE A 5 52.56 49.74 42.17
C ILE A 5 51.58 48.60 42.43
N ALA A 6 50.38 48.92 42.92
CA ALA A 6 49.29 47.96 43.01
C ALA A 6 48.61 47.84 41.64
N LEU A 7 48.66 46.66 41.02
CA LEU A 7 47.88 46.38 39.82
C LEU A 7 46.42 46.07 40.20
N ALA A 8 45.50 46.94 39.81
CA ALA A 8 44.07 46.64 39.85
C ALA A 8 43.70 45.71 38.68
N GLY A 9 43.31 44.47 38.99
CA GLY A 9 42.88 43.51 37.98
C GLY A 9 41.50 43.82 37.43
N PHE A 10 41.40 44.20 36.15
CA PHE A 10 40.12 44.28 35.45
C PHE A 10 39.59 42.87 35.14
N VAL A 11 38.58 42.44 35.89
CA VAL A 11 37.81 41.23 35.57
C VAL A 11 36.83 41.57 34.44
N PHE A 12 37.15 41.14 33.22
CA PHE A 12 36.21 41.18 32.11
C PHE A 12 35.11 40.13 32.33
N ALA A 13 33.93 40.60 32.74
CA ALA A 13 32.74 39.76 32.83
C ALA A 13 32.19 39.48 31.41
N SER A 14 32.68 38.42 30.78
CA SER A 14 32.19 37.96 29.47
C SER A 14 30.73 37.51 29.57
N ALA A 15 29.80 38.39 29.18
CA ALA A 15 28.38 38.07 29.07
C ALA A 15 28.14 37.06 27.94
N ALA A 16 28.08 35.78 28.30
CA ALA A 16 27.76 34.71 27.36
C ALA A 16 26.29 34.81 26.94
N VAL A 17 26.04 35.38 25.76
CA VAL A 17 24.70 35.41 25.14
C VAL A 17 24.34 34.00 24.68
N ALA A 18 23.73 33.23 25.60
CA ALA A 18 23.19 31.91 25.34
C ALA A 18 21.99 32.03 24.38
N SER A 19 22.28 32.06 23.08
CA SER A 19 21.28 32.05 22.01
C SER A 19 20.58 30.70 21.98
N ALA A 20 19.54 30.55 22.81
CA ALA A 20 18.67 29.38 22.83
C ALA A 20 17.99 29.25 21.45
N ARG A 21 18.53 28.37 20.61
CA ARG A 21 17.84 27.93 19.40
C ARG A 21 16.58 27.19 19.84
N ALA A 22 15.43 27.84 19.69
CA ALA A 22 14.15 27.16 19.74
C ALA A 22 14.13 26.14 18.61
N GLY A 23 14.34 24.87 18.94
CA GLY A 23 14.22 23.76 18.01
C GLY A 23 12.75 23.57 17.67
N GLY A 24 12.25 24.32 16.69
CA GLY A 24 10.94 24.09 16.13
C GLY A 24 10.87 22.67 15.57
N SER A 25 9.87 21.89 15.99
CA SER A 25 9.55 20.65 15.28
C SER A 25 9.30 20.98 13.81
N ALA A 26 9.77 20.12 12.91
CA ALA A 26 9.23 20.12 11.56
C ALA A 26 7.70 19.90 11.64
N PRO A 27 6.92 20.53 10.74
CA PRO A 27 5.49 20.32 10.69
C PRO A 27 5.18 18.87 10.33
N THR A 28 4.24 18.28 11.04
CA THR A 28 3.80 16.88 10.90
C THR A 28 2.29 16.80 11.01
N PHE A 29 1.71 15.72 10.49
CA PHE A 29 0.36 15.27 10.85
C PHE A 29 0.41 13.87 11.47
N THR A 30 -0.67 13.45 12.10
CA THR A 30 -0.77 12.12 12.73
C THR A 30 -1.60 11.17 11.88
N LEU A 31 -1.08 9.96 11.68
CA LEU A 31 -1.85 8.77 11.34
C LEU A 31 -2.10 7.97 12.62
N THR A 32 -3.35 7.93 13.08
CA THR A 32 -3.75 7.09 14.22
C THR A 32 -4.21 5.73 13.70
N PHE A 33 -3.37 4.70 13.81
CA PHE A 33 -3.75 3.34 13.46
C PHE A 33 -4.55 2.72 14.61
N THR A 34 -5.71 2.11 14.32
CA THR A 34 -6.60 1.51 15.31
C THR A 34 -6.98 0.09 14.90
N ASN A 35 -6.77 -0.87 15.80
CA ASN A 35 -7.19 -2.25 15.59
C ASN A 35 -8.62 -2.48 16.14
N LYS A 36 -9.60 -2.74 15.26
CA LYS A 36 -10.95 -3.22 15.64
C LYS A 36 -11.18 -4.71 15.31
N CYS A 37 -10.16 -5.42 14.87
CA CYS A 37 -10.21 -6.87 14.66
C CYS A 37 -10.28 -7.60 16.01
N SER A 38 -10.76 -8.84 15.99
CA SER A 38 -10.74 -9.75 17.17
C SER A 38 -9.36 -10.36 17.46
N VAL A 39 -8.37 -10.11 16.60
CA VAL A 39 -7.00 -10.63 16.65
C VAL A 39 -5.99 -9.47 16.67
N ASP A 40 -4.77 -9.76 17.10
CA ASP A 40 -3.65 -8.80 17.00
C ASP A 40 -3.42 -8.39 15.53
N ILE A 41 -3.10 -7.12 15.32
CA ILE A 41 -2.58 -6.60 14.04
C ILE A 41 -1.06 -6.47 14.16
N ASP A 42 -0.37 -7.07 13.22
CA ASP A 42 1.08 -7.01 13.04
C ASP A 42 1.38 -5.81 12.12
N LEU A 43 1.55 -4.61 12.69
CA LEU A 43 1.65 -3.36 11.94
C LEU A 43 3.07 -3.19 11.38
N TYR A 44 3.23 -3.63 10.14
CA TYR A 44 4.43 -3.40 9.33
C TYR A 44 4.40 -2.00 8.70
N THR A 45 5.54 -1.30 8.73
CA THR A 45 5.79 -0.01 8.04
C THR A 45 7.02 -0.16 7.15
N ARG A 46 6.93 0.25 5.87
CA ARG A 46 8.06 0.28 4.93
C ARG A 46 8.15 1.62 4.23
N LEU A 47 9.33 2.23 4.23
CA LEU A 47 9.62 3.44 3.45
C LEU A 47 10.06 3.05 2.03
N ALA A 48 9.60 3.77 1.01
CA ALA A 48 9.97 3.49 -0.38
C ALA A 48 11.48 3.62 -0.65
N SER A 49 12.21 4.37 0.18
CA SER A 49 13.67 4.49 0.11
C SER A 49 14.43 3.48 0.98
N VAL A 50 13.76 2.57 1.71
CA VAL A 50 14.41 1.64 2.66
C VAL A 50 13.75 0.25 2.63
N TYR A 51 14.47 -0.76 2.14
CA TYR A 51 14.02 -2.16 2.06
C TYR A 51 14.07 -2.93 3.39
N THR A 52 13.91 -2.24 4.52
CA THR A 52 13.82 -2.86 5.86
C THR A 52 12.57 -2.33 6.56
N ASP A 53 11.77 -3.25 7.09
CA ASP A 53 10.50 -2.89 7.70
C ASP A 53 10.68 -2.52 9.19
N GLU A 54 9.96 -1.51 9.64
CA GLU A 54 9.63 -1.34 11.06
C GLU A 54 8.36 -2.13 11.38
N HIS A 55 8.24 -2.67 12.60
CA HIS A 55 7.10 -3.49 13.02
C HIS A 55 6.74 -3.20 14.49
N GLU A 56 5.44 -3.16 14.78
CA GLU A 56 4.87 -3.23 16.13
C GLU A 56 3.54 -4.00 16.14
N VAL A 57 3.15 -4.56 17.30
CA VAL A 57 1.90 -5.32 17.46
C VAL A 57 0.83 -4.46 18.12
N LEU A 58 -0.33 -4.35 17.48
CA LEU A 58 -1.53 -3.70 18.02
C LEU A 58 -2.55 -4.77 18.45
N ALA A 59 -2.73 -4.94 19.76
CA ALA A 59 -3.76 -5.83 20.31
C ALA A 59 -5.20 -5.36 19.94
N PRO A 60 -6.22 -6.23 19.99
CA PRO A 60 -7.62 -5.86 19.80
C PRO A 60 -8.05 -4.63 20.62
N GLY A 61 -8.55 -3.61 19.94
CA GLY A 61 -8.96 -2.33 20.56
C GLY A 61 -7.83 -1.35 20.86
N ALA A 62 -6.57 -1.69 20.56
CA ALA A 62 -5.43 -0.77 20.72
C ALA A 62 -5.30 0.21 19.54
N SER A 63 -4.53 1.27 19.76
CA SER A 63 -4.16 2.25 18.73
C SER A 63 -2.73 2.78 18.93
N VAL A 64 -2.10 3.24 17.84
CA VAL A 64 -0.81 3.96 17.85
C VAL A 64 -0.86 5.19 16.93
N ASP A 65 -0.18 6.26 17.33
CA ASP A 65 0.02 7.46 16.52
C ASP A 65 1.37 7.41 15.80
N LYS A 66 1.36 7.53 14.46
CA LYS A 66 2.56 7.70 13.62
C LYS A 66 2.63 9.16 13.14
N PRO A 67 3.63 9.96 13.57
CA PRO A 67 3.81 11.33 13.08
C PRO A 67 4.48 11.34 11.70
N ILE A 68 3.77 11.84 10.70
CA ILE A 68 4.23 11.92 9.31
C ILE A 68 4.69 13.34 8.98
N GLY A 69 5.97 13.49 8.65
CA GLY A 69 6.57 14.75 8.20
C GLY A 69 6.52 14.93 6.68
N LYS A 70 7.10 16.04 6.19
CA LYS A 70 7.39 16.24 4.76
C LYS A 70 8.48 15.29 4.26
N GLY A 71 8.38 14.88 2.99
CA GLY A 71 9.32 13.97 2.34
C GLY A 71 9.12 12.48 2.64
N PHE A 72 8.07 12.11 3.38
CA PHE A 72 7.65 10.73 3.60
C PHE A 72 7.15 10.11 2.29
N GLU A 73 7.41 8.82 2.10
CA GLU A 73 6.85 7.99 1.03
C GLU A 73 7.00 6.53 1.47
N GLY A 74 5.90 5.78 1.52
CA GLY A 74 5.90 4.40 1.99
C GLY A 74 4.51 3.90 2.35
N HIS A 75 4.44 2.67 2.83
CA HIS A 75 3.20 2.00 3.16
C HIS A 75 3.19 1.31 4.52
N PHE A 76 1.97 1.10 5.00
CA PHE A 76 1.62 0.37 6.20
C PHE A 76 0.78 -0.85 5.81
N ARG A 77 0.91 -1.95 6.54
CA ARG A 77 0.20 -3.21 6.24
C ARG A 77 0.09 -4.12 7.46
N ASN A 78 -0.87 -5.04 7.45
CA ASN A 78 -0.98 -6.11 8.45
C ASN A 78 -0.20 -7.35 8.01
N GLY A 79 0.85 -7.69 8.78
CA GLY A 79 1.75 -8.80 8.53
C GLY A 79 2.71 -8.55 7.35
N SER A 80 3.75 -9.38 7.26
CA SER A 80 4.76 -9.29 6.21
C SER A 80 4.39 -10.03 4.91
N ASN A 81 3.30 -10.80 4.91
CA ASN A 81 2.92 -11.73 3.83
C ASN A 81 2.44 -11.06 2.53
N ASP A 82 2.37 -11.87 1.48
CA ASP A 82 2.00 -11.42 0.12
C ASP A 82 0.54 -10.97 0.02
N ALA A 83 -0.32 -11.43 0.93
CA ALA A 83 -1.73 -11.06 0.99
C ALA A 83 -1.95 -9.66 1.60
N ALA A 84 -0.92 -8.85 1.80
CA ALA A 84 -1.02 -7.58 2.51
C ALA A 84 -1.87 -6.52 1.79
N THR A 85 -3.04 -6.20 2.35
CA THR A 85 -3.73 -4.93 2.07
C THR A 85 -2.79 -3.77 2.42
N LEU A 86 -2.45 -2.94 1.44
CA LEU A 86 -1.55 -1.78 1.63
C LEU A 86 -2.35 -0.52 1.95
N ILE A 87 -1.81 0.28 2.88
CA ILE A 87 -2.18 1.69 3.10
C ILE A 87 -0.98 2.53 2.73
N GLU A 88 -1.02 3.25 1.61
CA GLU A 88 0.13 3.99 1.08
C GLU A 88 -0.04 5.49 1.36
N PHE A 89 1.07 6.18 1.68
CA PHE A 89 1.10 7.62 1.97
C PHE A 89 2.36 8.28 1.40
N ALA A 90 2.22 9.49 0.84
CA ALA A 90 3.34 10.28 0.36
C ALA A 90 3.18 11.79 0.64
N THR A 91 4.29 12.43 1.02
CA THR A 91 4.41 13.88 1.29
C THR A 91 5.65 14.48 0.60
N LYS A 92 6.12 13.80 -0.46
CA LYS A 92 7.18 14.25 -1.37
C LYS A 92 6.65 15.22 -2.42
N GLY A 93 7.58 15.93 -3.08
CA GLY A 93 7.28 16.98 -4.04
C GLY A 93 6.99 18.33 -3.40
N ASP A 94 6.81 19.35 -4.23
CA ASP A 94 6.73 20.76 -3.80
C ASP A 94 5.33 21.17 -3.30
N LEU A 95 4.34 20.26 -3.35
CA LEU A 95 2.95 20.54 -2.96
C LEU A 95 2.73 20.30 -1.46
N ASP A 96 1.95 21.18 -0.81
CA ASP A 96 1.47 21.02 0.57
C ASP A 96 0.26 20.09 0.66
N LEU A 97 0.47 18.84 0.22
CA LEU A 97 -0.49 17.75 0.28
C LEU A 97 0.06 16.57 1.09
N ALA A 98 -0.86 15.80 1.65
CA ALA A 98 -0.67 14.40 2.00
C ALA A 98 -1.43 13.58 0.94
N TRP A 99 -0.67 12.90 0.08
CA TRP A 99 -1.20 11.91 -0.86
C TRP A 99 -1.39 10.59 -0.13
N PHE A 100 -2.46 9.87 -0.46
CA PHE A 100 -2.81 8.60 0.17
C PHE A 100 -3.74 7.77 -0.70
N ASP A 101 -3.66 6.46 -0.55
CA ASP A 101 -4.47 5.48 -1.27
C ASP A 101 -4.49 4.12 -0.53
N LEU A 102 -5.17 3.15 -1.12
CA LEU A 102 -5.21 1.76 -0.68
C LEU A 102 -4.79 0.85 -1.84
N GLY A 103 -4.03 -0.21 -1.57
CA GLY A 103 -3.56 -1.16 -2.58
C GLY A 103 -3.92 -2.60 -2.25
N ILE A 104 -4.42 -3.35 -3.25
CA ILE A 104 -4.65 -4.81 -3.16
C ILE A 104 -4.05 -5.58 -4.36
N ILE A 105 -3.15 -4.95 -5.12
CA ILE A 105 -2.43 -5.58 -6.22
C ILE A 105 -1.55 -6.70 -5.66
N PRO A 106 -1.69 -7.96 -6.11
CA PRO A 106 -0.82 -9.04 -5.67
C PRO A 106 0.67 -8.71 -5.92
N PRO A 107 1.55 -8.83 -4.92
CA PRO A 107 2.97 -8.60 -5.10
C PRO A 107 3.60 -9.72 -5.93
N HIS A 108 4.89 -9.55 -6.25
CA HIS A 108 5.68 -10.56 -6.96
C HIS A 108 5.07 -10.98 -8.30
N LEU A 109 4.60 -9.98 -9.07
CA LEU A 109 4.21 -10.11 -10.47
C LEU A 109 5.32 -10.80 -11.29
N LEU A 110 4.91 -11.59 -12.27
CA LEU A 110 5.79 -12.24 -13.24
C LEU A 110 6.33 -11.20 -14.22
N SER A 111 7.57 -11.39 -14.70
CA SER A 111 8.18 -10.38 -15.56
C SER A 111 7.49 -10.30 -16.92
N GLY A 112 7.25 -9.07 -17.39
CA GLY A 112 6.36 -8.76 -18.51
C GLY A 112 4.92 -8.44 -18.11
N HIS A 113 4.54 -8.62 -16.84
CA HIS A 113 3.21 -8.34 -16.29
C HIS A 113 3.21 -7.27 -15.18
N GLU A 114 4.28 -6.47 -15.10
CA GLU A 114 4.43 -5.36 -14.15
C GLU A 114 3.36 -4.26 -14.33
N PHE A 115 2.66 -4.26 -15.47
CA PHE A 115 1.51 -3.41 -15.79
C PHE A 115 0.28 -4.24 -16.19
N CYS A 116 -0.05 -5.26 -15.39
CA CYS A 116 -1.26 -6.06 -15.54
C CYS A 116 -2.53 -5.18 -15.64
N ALA A 117 -3.49 -5.57 -16.48
CA ALA A 117 -4.60 -4.71 -16.92
C ALA A 117 -5.88 -4.83 -16.07
N SER A 118 -5.90 -5.71 -15.07
CA SER A 118 -7.01 -5.90 -14.12
C SER A 118 -6.56 -6.73 -12.92
N LEU A 119 -7.30 -6.70 -11.81
CA LEU A 119 -6.99 -7.53 -10.63
C LEU A 119 -6.92 -9.04 -10.97
N ALA A 120 -7.77 -9.53 -11.88
CA ALA A 120 -7.74 -10.93 -12.30
C ALA A 120 -6.46 -11.29 -13.08
N ASP A 121 -5.99 -10.38 -13.94
CA ASP A 121 -4.73 -10.49 -14.68
C ASP A 121 -3.52 -10.43 -13.74
N CYS A 122 -3.52 -9.47 -12.79
CA CYS A 122 -2.48 -9.36 -11.76
C CYS A 122 -2.39 -10.61 -10.87
N LYS A 123 -3.53 -11.27 -10.57
CA LYS A 123 -3.56 -12.53 -9.82
C LYS A 123 -3.05 -13.71 -10.63
N LEU A 124 -3.48 -13.83 -11.90
CA LEU A 124 -3.02 -14.88 -12.81
C LEU A 124 -1.50 -14.79 -13.04
N HIS A 125 -0.96 -13.58 -13.04
CA HIS A 125 0.45 -13.29 -13.29
C HIS A 125 1.20 -12.81 -12.04
N SER A 126 0.82 -13.29 -10.85
CA SER A 126 1.59 -13.16 -9.60
C SER A 126 2.04 -14.54 -9.09
N LYS A 127 3.16 -14.58 -8.36
CA LYS A 127 3.60 -15.80 -7.65
C LYS A 127 2.67 -16.19 -6.48
N SER A 128 1.95 -15.22 -5.91
CA SER A 128 1.06 -15.42 -4.76
C SER A 128 -0.40 -15.55 -5.18
N GLY A 129 -0.82 -14.81 -6.22
CA GLY A 129 -2.22 -14.70 -6.64
C GLY A 129 -3.14 -14.00 -5.64
N ILE A 130 -2.58 -13.36 -4.60
CA ILE A 130 -3.29 -12.76 -3.46
C ILE A 130 -2.66 -11.42 -3.08
N GLY A 131 -3.49 -10.46 -2.65
CA GLY A 131 -3.07 -9.09 -2.26
C GLY A 131 -4.00 -8.41 -1.26
N PHE A 132 -4.92 -9.16 -0.64
CA PHE A 132 -5.83 -8.69 0.41
C PHE A 132 -5.86 -9.69 1.57
N ASN A 133 -5.88 -9.18 2.82
CA ASN A 133 -5.94 -10.01 4.02
C ASN A 133 -6.75 -9.40 5.18
N THR A 134 -6.87 -8.07 5.20
CA THR A 134 -7.41 -7.30 6.32
C THR A 134 -8.31 -6.20 5.78
N PRO A 135 -9.58 -6.12 6.20
CA PRO A 135 -10.45 -4.99 5.92
C PRO A 135 -9.86 -3.70 6.51
N VAL A 136 -9.82 -2.62 5.72
CA VAL A 136 -9.20 -1.33 6.08
C VAL A 136 -10.14 -0.17 5.73
N GLN A 137 -10.11 0.86 6.56
CA GLN A 137 -10.70 2.18 6.27
C GLN A 137 -9.72 3.29 6.67
N VAL A 138 -9.58 4.30 5.81
CA VAL A 138 -8.74 5.49 6.04
C VAL A 138 -9.62 6.72 6.04
N THR A 139 -9.76 7.37 7.21
CA THR A 139 -10.67 8.49 7.43
C THR A 139 -9.89 9.77 7.73
N PRO A 140 -9.90 10.79 6.84
CA PRO A 140 -9.38 12.11 7.18
C PRO A 140 -10.26 12.80 8.23
N LEU A 141 -9.66 13.32 9.30
CA LEU A 141 -10.36 13.95 10.42
C LEU A 141 -10.75 15.42 10.18
N SER A 142 -10.25 16.02 9.11
CA SER A 142 -10.52 17.41 8.72
C SER A 142 -10.31 17.59 7.21
N ASN A 143 -10.61 18.79 6.71
CA ASN A 143 -10.35 19.22 5.33
C ASN A 143 -11.04 18.37 4.23
N THR A 144 -12.01 17.53 4.59
CA THR A 144 -12.74 16.68 3.64
C THR A 144 -13.57 17.53 2.69
N ASN A 145 -13.50 17.19 1.39
CA ASN A 145 -14.23 17.86 0.32
C ASN A 145 -15.21 16.93 -0.42
N GLY A 146 -15.21 15.63 -0.12
CA GLY A 146 -16.07 14.63 -0.76
C GLY A 146 -15.54 14.12 -2.11
N GLU A 147 -14.39 14.62 -2.57
CA GLU A 147 -13.73 14.25 -3.82
C GLU A 147 -12.37 13.59 -3.50
N ASN A 148 -11.28 14.37 -3.57
CA ASN A 148 -9.91 13.91 -3.33
C ASN A 148 -9.57 13.75 -1.85
N CYS A 149 -10.18 14.55 -0.96
CA CYS A 149 -10.05 14.40 0.49
C CYS A 149 -11.36 13.82 1.02
N ARG A 150 -11.43 12.49 1.11
CA ARG A 150 -12.56 11.72 1.61
C ARG A 150 -12.08 10.48 2.36
N GLU A 151 -13.03 9.77 2.98
CA GLU A 151 -12.79 8.44 3.52
C GLU A 151 -12.64 7.40 2.41
N LEU A 152 -11.67 6.49 2.55
CA LEU A 152 -11.44 5.35 1.65
C LEU A 152 -11.70 4.04 2.40
N THR A 153 -12.38 3.08 1.77
CA THR A 153 -12.85 1.86 2.43
C THR A 153 -12.65 0.61 1.57
N CYS A 154 -11.76 -0.28 2.01
CA CYS A 154 -11.52 -1.58 1.39
C CYS A 154 -11.86 -2.72 2.35
N LEU A 155 -13.05 -3.31 2.22
CA LEU A 155 -13.54 -4.35 3.16
C LEU A 155 -13.34 -5.79 2.68
N ALA A 156 -12.98 -5.99 1.42
CA ALA A 156 -12.82 -7.29 0.79
C ALA A 156 -11.87 -7.18 -0.41
N ASP A 157 -11.38 -8.33 -0.86
CA ASP A 157 -10.72 -8.48 -2.16
C ASP A 157 -11.60 -7.96 -3.31
N GLY A 158 -11.04 -7.14 -4.21
CA GLY A 158 -11.77 -6.46 -5.29
C GLY A 158 -12.53 -5.18 -4.88
N CYS A 159 -12.18 -4.56 -3.76
CA CYS A 159 -12.79 -3.32 -3.27
C CYS A 159 -12.63 -2.10 -4.22
N GLU A 160 -13.61 -1.19 -4.21
CA GLU A 160 -13.70 -0.08 -5.19
C GLU A 160 -12.74 1.09 -4.91
N ASP A 161 -12.44 1.42 -3.65
CA ASP A 161 -11.55 2.54 -3.29
C ASP A 161 -10.05 2.24 -3.46
N ALA A 162 -9.66 0.99 -3.78
CA ALA A 162 -8.25 0.58 -3.85
C ALA A 162 -7.72 0.42 -5.28
N TYR A 163 -6.40 0.54 -5.42
CA TYR A 163 -5.64 0.07 -6.57
C TYR A 163 -5.84 -1.43 -6.75
N ASN A 164 -6.63 -1.76 -7.79
CA ASN A 164 -6.91 -3.12 -8.24
C ASN A 164 -5.87 -3.61 -9.25
N PHE A 165 -5.19 -2.70 -9.95
CA PHE A 165 -4.13 -2.96 -10.92
C PHE A 165 -3.26 -1.70 -11.11
N PRO A 166 -2.00 -1.80 -11.61
CA PRO A 166 -1.02 -0.69 -11.56
C PRO A 166 -1.34 0.57 -12.37
N GLN A 167 -2.36 0.55 -13.24
CA GLN A 167 -2.77 1.68 -14.09
C GLN A 167 -4.16 2.22 -13.72
N ASP A 168 -4.65 1.90 -12.51
CA ASP A 168 -5.90 2.45 -11.98
C ASP A 168 -5.68 3.85 -11.37
N ASP A 169 -5.23 4.80 -12.20
CA ASP A 169 -4.83 6.17 -11.79
C ASP A 169 -5.95 6.97 -11.08
N THR A 170 -7.17 6.40 -11.00
CA THR A 170 -8.32 6.98 -10.30
C THR A 170 -8.25 6.88 -8.77
N LYS A 171 -7.34 6.06 -8.21
CA LYS A 171 -7.31 5.69 -6.78
C LYS A 171 -6.36 6.52 -5.92
N THR A 172 -5.47 7.32 -6.52
CA THR A 172 -4.64 8.28 -5.79
C THR A 172 -5.51 9.41 -5.24
N HIS A 173 -5.47 9.64 -3.93
CA HIS A 173 -6.26 10.66 -3.25
C HIS A 173 -5.37 11.60 -2.42
N SER A 174 -5.90 12.76 -2.02
CA SER A 174 -5.10 13.78 -1.34
C SER A 174 -5.90 14.74 -0.46
N CYS A 175 -5.32 15.04 0.70
CA CYS A 175 -5.76 16.10 1.60
C CYS A 175 -4.65 17.16 1.75
N PRO A 176 -4.97 18.39 2.19
CA PRO A 176 -3.96 19.38 2.59
C PRO A 176 -2.99 18.81 3.62
N PHE A 177 -1.69 19.11 3.50
CA PHE A 177 -0.70 18.70 4.48
C PHE A 177 -1.03 19.29 5.87
N GLY A 178 -0.91 18.49 6.92
CA GLY A 178 -1.42 18.85 8.26
C GLY A 178 -2.82 18.29 8.57
N THR A 179 -3.49 17.64 7.61
CA THR A 179 -4.69 16.83 7.87
C THR A 179 -4.30 15.58 8.65
N ASN A 180 -4.93 15.34 9.81
CA ASN A 180 -4.77 14.09 10.55
C ASN A 180 -5.74 13.02 10.02
N PHE A 181 -5.38 11.75 10.13
CA PHE A 181 -6.20 10.63 9.68
C PHE A 181 -6.30 9.54 10.74
N VAL A 182 -7.39 8.77 10.71
CA VAL A 182 -7.49 7.48 11.41
C VAL A 182 -7.43 6.36 10.37
N VAL A 183 -6.57 5.37 10.59
CA VAL A 183 -6.53 4.13 9.82
C VAL A 183 -7.12 3.02 10.68
N THR A 184 -8.30 2.54 10.33
CA THR A 184 -8.99 1.49 11.07
C THR A 184 -8.84 0.14 10.38
N PHE A 185 -8.19 -0.82 11.05
CA PHE A 185 -8.24 -2.23 10.67
C PHE A 185 -9.55 -2.86 11.19
N CYS A 186 -10.20 -3.67 10.36
CA CYS A 186 -11.51 -4.28 10.60
C CYS A 186 -12.61 -3.28 11.05
N PRO A 187 -12.91 -2.22 10.27
CA PRO A 187 -13.80 -1.12 10.68
C PRO A 187 -15.21 -1.57 11.08
N SER A 188 -15.72 -2.64 10.46
CA SER A 188 -17.02 -3.25 10.77
C SER A 188 -16.98 -4.32 11.88
N GLY A 189 -15.83 -4.56 12.52
CA GLY A 189 -15.63 -5.64 13.50
C GLY A 189 -15.53 -7.04 12.90
N ALA A 190 -15.23 -7.15 11.60
CA ALA A 190 -15.01 -8.43 10.91
C ALA A 190 -13.67 -9.07 11.32
N THR A 191 -13.54 -10.39 11.17
CA THR A 191 -12.26 -11.11 11.25
C THR A 191 -11.41 -10.90 10.00
N THR A 192 -10.10 -11.14 10.11
CA THR A 192 -9.18 -11.11 8.97
C THR A 192 -9.21 -12.43 8.19
N GLU A 193 -8.98 -12.39 6.88
CA GLU A 193 -9.08 -13.59 6.04
C GLU A 193 -7.97 -14.62 6.33
N GLN A 194 -6.90 -14.22 7.04
CA GLN A 194 -5.85 -15.12 7.50
C GLN A 194 -6.36 -16.23 8.45
N GLU A 195 -7.50 -16.04 9.13
CA GLU A 195 -8.07 -17.08 10.00
C GLU A 195 -8.75 -18.21 9.19
N LEU A 196 -9.34 -17.89 8.04
CA LEU A 196 -10.16 -18.82 7.24
C LEU A 196 -9.39 -20.02 6.67
N THR A 197 -8.06 -19.94 6.56
CA THR A 197 -7.21 -21.03 6.05
C THR A 197 -6.50 -21.84 7.14
N SER A 198 -6.55 -21.42 8.42
CA SER A 198 -5.89 -22.10 9.53
C SER A 198 -6.84 -22.91 10.44
N GLY A 199 -8.15 -22.61 10.40
CA GLY A 199 -9.13 -23.13 11.36
C GLY A 199 -9.64 -24.57 11.19
N SER A 200 -9.18 -25.36 10.20
CA SER A 200 -9.81 -26.64 9.83
C SER A 200 -8.98 -27.90 10.17
N THR A 201 -8.63 -28.10 11.44
CA THR A 201 -8.27 -29.44 11.97
C THR A 201 -9.22 -29.82 13.09
N SER A 202 -10.40 -30.36 12.74
CA SER A 202 -11.40 -30.78 13.73
C SER A 202 -11.05 -32.18 14.28
N THR A 203 -10.41 -32.21 15.44
CA THR A 203 -10.05 -33.45 16.15
C THR A 203 -11.31 -34.17 16.64
N THR A 204 -11.81 -35.13 15.86
CA THR A 204 -12.93 -35.99 16.28
C THR A 204 -12.43 -36.98 17.34
N GLN A 205 -12.58 -36.63 18.62
CA GLN A 205 -12.18 -37.47 19.75
C GLN A 205 -13.19 -38.61 19.97
N GLU A 206 -13.14 -39.62 19.10
CA GLU A 206 -14.00 -40.80 19.21
C GLU A 206 -13.65 -41.63 20.45
N THR A 207 -14.59 -41.72 21.39
CA THR A 207 -14.38 -42.40 22.68
C THR A 207 -14.80 -43.86 22.58
N ILE A 208 -13.87 -44.73 22.21
CA ILE A 208 -14.12 -46.17 22.04
C ILE A 208 -14.38 -46.84 23.41
N ALA A 209 -15.59 -47.38 23.59
CA ALA A 209 -16.00 -48.19 24.73
C ALA A 209 -16.06 -49.68 24.35
N SER A 210 -15.22 -50.51 24.97
CA SER A 210 -14.96 -51.89 24.53
C SER A 210 -15.99 -52.93 25.01
N LYS A 211 -16.59 -53.71 24.09
CA LYS A 211 -17.14 -55.06 24.36
C LYS A 211 -17.11 -55.92 23.07
N PRO A 212 -16.94 -57.26 23.12
CA PRO A 212 -16.28 -57.98 22.02
C PRO A 212 -17.19 -58.73 21.01
N SER A 213 -16.53 -59.19 19.95
CA SER A 213 -16.96 -60.14 18.91
C SER A 213 -17.54 -61.46 19.43
N PRO A 214 -18.32 -62.16 18.58
CA PRO A 214 -17.95 -63.53 18.21
C PRO A 214 -17.72 -63.72 16.68
N LEU A 215 -17.15 -64.88 16.32
CA LEU A 215 -16.79 -65.29 14.94
C LEU A 215 -17.92 -66.08 14.25
N SER A 216 -17.98 -65.97 12.92
CA SER A 216 -18.17 -67.02 11.88
C SER A 216 -18.63 -66.34 10.58
N ALA A 217 -18.06 -66.51 9.38
CA ALA A 217 -17.61 -67.71 8.66
C ALA A 217 -18.77 -68.59 8.13
N ASP A 218 -19.14 -68.43 6.85
CA ASP A 218 -18.78 -69.39 5.79
C ASP A 218 -18.91 -68.73 4.38
N SER A 219 -18.81 -69.52 3.29
CA SER A 219 -18.45 -69.08 1.93
C SER A 219 -19.60 -69.12 0.86
N PRO A 220 -19.43 -69.28 -0.48
CA PRO A 220 -20.12 -68.42 -1.48
C PRO A 220 -21.06 -69.18 -2.46
N THR A 221 -21.50 -68.54 -3.57
CA THR A 221 -21.54 -69.09 -4.98
C THR A 221 -22.59 -68.41 -5.92
N GLN A 222 -22.25 -68.31 -7.23
CA GLN A 222 -23.06 -68.01 -8.45
C GLN A 222 -23.73 -66.61 -8.58
N GLU A 223 -23.63 -65.84 -9.68
CA GLU A 223 -23.42 -66.07 -11.14
C GLU A 223 -24.70 -66.40 -11.94
N ALA A 224 -25.13 -65.45 -12.80
CA ALA A 224 -25.98 -65.63 -13.98
C ALA A 224 -25.92 -64.38 -14.87
N GLU A 225 -25.96 -64.55 -16.21
CA GLU A 225 -25.86 -63.48 -17.23
C GLU A 225 -27.22 -63.21 -17.93
N SER A 226 -27.16 -62.52 -19.08
CA SER A 226 -28.16 -62.42 -20.18
C SER A 226 -29.24 -61.32 -20.10
N ASN A 227 -29.67 -60.68 -21.22
CA ASN A 227 -28.97 -60.33 -22.47
C ASN A 227 -29.73 -59.22 -23.24
N ASP A 228 -29.08 -58.66 -24.26
CA ASP A 228 -29.60 -58.07 -25.52
C ASP A 228 -30.92 -57.25 -25.55
N ASN A 229 -30.84 -56.05 -26.15
CA ASN A 229 -31.47 -55.86 -27.46
C ASN A 229 -30.79 -54.77 -28.31
N ALA A 230 -30.72 -54.98 -29.63
CA ALA A 230 -30.44 -53.94 -30.63
C ALA A 230 -31.74 -53.14 -30.95
N GLY A 231 -31.76 -51.98 -31.60
CA GLY A 231 -30.71 -51.20 -32.28
C GLY A 231 -31.02 -51.04 -33.77
N ASN A 232 -30.77 -49.86 -34.38
CA ASN A 232 -30.36 -49.74 -35.79
C ASN A 232 -29.81 -48.34 -36.17
N VAL A 233 -29.08 -48.28 -37.29
CA VAL A 233 -28.58 -47.07 -37.99
C VAL A 233 -29.30 -46.95 -39.37
N PRO A 234 -29.28 -45.80 -40.08
CA PRO A 234 -28.21 -45.47 -41.06
C PRO A 234 -27.73 -43.98 -40.95
N VAL A 235 -26.45 -43.60 -41.13
CA VAL A 235 -25.48 -43.73 -42.26
C VAL A 235 -25.65 -42.70 -43.37
N GLN A 236 -24.75 -41.69 -43.37
CA GLN A 236 -24.00 -41.05 -44.48
C GLN A 236 -23.16 -39.91 -43.85
N ASP A 237 -21.83 -39.83 -43.88
CA ASP A 237 -20.78 -40.14 -44.88
C ASP A 237 -20.64 -39.06 -45.97
N ASP A 238 -19.55 -38.28 -45.90
CA ASP A 238 -18.67 -38.04 -47.05
C ASP A 238 -17.25 -37.58 -46.60
N SER A 239 -16.24 -37.69 -47.48
CA SER A 239 -14.80 -37.64 -47.13
C SER A 239 -13.96 -36.66 -47.95
N VAL A 240 -12.91 -36.07 -47.35
CA VAL A 240 -11.73 -35.51 -48.06
C VAL A 240 -10.43 -35.80 -47.28
N LYS A 241 -9.32 -36.04 -47.99
CA LYS A 241 -8.02 -36.55 -47.46
C LYS A 241 -6.82 -35.85 -48.15
N GLY A 242 -5.73 -35.64 -47.41
CA GLY A 242 -4.42 -35.11 -47.85
C GLY A 242 -3.58 -34.69 -46.63
N GLU A 243 -2.30 -35.01 -46.38
CA GLU A 243 -1.17 -35.47 -47.22
C GLU A 243 -0.84 -34.49 -48.38
N SER A 244 0.40 -34.06 -48.64
CA SER A 244 1.73 -34.25 -47.99
C SER A 244 2.68 -33.10 -48.47
N GLU A 245 4.00 -32.96 -48.27
CA GLU A 245 5.13 -33.81 -47.82
C GLU A 245 6.11 -33.03 -46.84
N THR A 246 7.35 -33.49 -46.70
CA THR A 246 8.45 -32.97 -45.85
C THR A 246 9.28 -31.84 -46.48
N GLY A 247 10.07 -31.13 -45.66
CA GLY A 247 11.14 -30.22 -46.09
C GLY A 247 12.20 -30.03 -45.00
N VAL A 248 13.48 -29.97 -45.36
CA VAL A 248 14.65 -29.93 -44.43
C VAL A 248 15.65 -28.88 -44.90
N ALA A 249 16.21 -28.07 -43.98
CA ALA A 249 17.65 -27.73 -43.86
C ALA A 249 17.97 -26.35 -43.21
N THR A 250 18.79 -26.39 -42.16
CA THR A 250 19.97 -25.53 -41.87
C THR A 250 19.94 -23.98 -41.87
N ASP A 251 20.37 -23.45 -40.72
CA ASP A 251 21.43 -22.42 -40.54
C ASP A 251 21.10 -20.92 -40.77
N GLY A 252 21.92 -20.05 -40.16
CA GLY A 252 22.00 -18.62 -40.51
C GLY A 252 21.40 -17.60 -39.53
N THR A 253 21.93 -17.49 -38.31
CA THR A 253 21.72 -16.28 -37.47
C THR A 253 22.65 -15.15 -37.92
N PRO A 254 22.11 -13.94 -38.16
CA PRO A 254 22.74 -12.71 -37.69
C PRO A 254 21.84 -11.95 -36.71
N ALA A 255 22.45 -11.22 -35.77
CA ALA A 255 21.73 -10.30 -34.89
C ALA A 255 21.30 -9.01 -35.64
N PRO A 256 20.24 -8.31 -35.21
CA PRO A 256 19.90 -7.00 -35.75
C PRO A 256 20.99 -5.97 -35.42
N GLU A 257 21.37 -5.18 -36.41
CA GLU A 257 22.42 -4.16 -36.32
C GLU A 257 21.90 -2.93 -35.55
N VAL A 258 22.60 -2.52 -34.49
CA VAL A 258 22.23 -1.35 -33.68
C VAL A 258 22.72 -0.08 -34.36
N VAL A 259 21.78 0.68 -34.94
CA VAL A 259 22.08 1.98 -35.55
C VAL A 259 22.21 3.06 -34.47
N GLU A 260 23.44 3.43 -34.13
CA GLU A 260 23.69 4.62 -33.30
C GLU A 260 23.29 5.91 -34.04
N GLN A 261 22.11 6.46 -33.73
CA GLN A 261 21.81 7.85 -34.06
C GLN A 261 22.40 8.78 -33.00
N ASN A 262 23.61 9.28 -33.27
CA ASN A 262 24.23 10.37 -32.52
C ASN A 262 23.48 11.71 -32.73
N GLY A 263 22.35 11.86 -32.04
CA GLY A 263 21.60 13.12 -31.98
C GLY A 263 22.29 14.14 -31.07
N ALA A 264 22.81 15.22 -31.64
CA ALA A 264 23.33 16.35 -30.87
C ALA A 264 22.19 17.04 -30.09
N PRO A 265 22.43 17.54 -28.87
CA PRO A 265 21.39 18.21 -28.09
C PRO A 265 20.92 19.50 -28.77
N ALA A 266 19.61 19.67 -28.86
CA ALA A 266 19.01 20.92 -29.34
C ALA A 266 19.30 22.07 -28.36
N PRO A 267 19.52 23.31 -28.84
CA PRO A 267 19.67 24.46 -27.97
C PRO A 267 18.37 24.72 -27.19
N ALA A 268 18.51 25.02 -25.90
CA ALA A 268 17.38 25.38 -25.05
C ALA A 268 16.72 26.70 -25.50
N PRO A 269 15.39 26.87 -25.34
CA PRO A 269 14.71 28.10 -25.69
C PRO A 269 15.17 29.25 -24.78
N GLU A 270 15.46 30.39 -25.40
CA GLU A 270 15.92 31.61 -24.73
C GLU A 270 14.75 32.26 -23.96
N VAL A 271 14.78 32.15 -22.63
CA VAL A 271 13.71 32.69 -21.76
C VAL A 271 13.85 34.21 -21.65
N VAL A 272 13.05 34.93 -22.42
CA VAL A 272 12.93 36.39 -22.34
C VAL A 272 12.36 36.76 -20.97
N GLN A 273 13.21 37.30 -20.09
CA GLN A 273 12.78 37.86 -18.81
C GLN A 273 12.05 39.18 -19.04
N SER A 274 10.73 39.19 -18.82
CA SER A 274 9.96 40.44 -18.75
C SER A 274 9.91 40.90 -17.30
N GLU A 275 10.71 41.91 -16.96
CA GLU A 275 10.65 42.55 -15.64
C GLU A 275 9.23 43.09 -15.39
N THR A 276 8.60 42.64 -14.31
CA THR A 276 7.31 43.16 -13.84
C THR A 276 7.55 43.97 -12.57
N GLU A 277 7.44 45.29 -12.69
CA GLU A 277 7.74 46.24 -11.61
C GLU A 277 6.76 46.08 -10.44
N ALA A 278 7.27 45.73 -9.26
CA ALA A 278 6.46 45.44 -8.09
C ALA A 278 5.89 46.73 -7.45
N HIS A 279 4.66 47.08 -7.79
CA HIS A 279 3.99 48.26 -7.24
C HIS A 279 3.63 48.05 -5.76
N VAL A 280 4.25 48.84 -4.86
CA VAL A 280 4.05 48.74 -3.41
C VAL A 280 2.89 49.63 -2.96
N PRO A 281 1.75 49.10 -2.50
CA PRO A 281 0.70 49.91 -1.89
C PRO A 281 1.13 50.40 -0.51
N ALA A 282 0.95 51.70 -0.24
CA ALA A 282 1.41 52.33 1.00
C ALA A 282 0.54 51.94 2.22
N VAL A 283 1.20 51.58 3.32
CA VAL A 283 0.53 51.32 4.61
C VAL A 283 -0.02 52.62 5.18
N THR A 284 -1.35 52.69 5.36
CA THR A 284 -2.01 53.78 6.11
C THR A 284 -2.25 53.29 7.54
N PRO A 285 -1.67 53.95 8.57
CA PRO A 285 -1.91 53.56 9.97
C PRO A 285 -3.29 54.08 10.43
N GLU A 286 -4.17 53.17 10.84
CA GLU A 286 -5.44 53.53 11.46
C GLU A 286 -5.23 54.04 12.90
N VAL A 287 -5.91 55.12 13.26
CA VAL A 287 -5.68 55.84 14.53
C VAL A 287 -6.53 55.23 15.64
N ALA A 288 -5.88 54.72 16.69
CA ALA A 288 -6.57 54.23 17.88
C ALA A 288 -7.36 55.35 18.58
N SER A 289 -8.68 55.23 18.61
CA SER A 289 -9.56 56.16 19.32
C SER A 289 -9.76 55.74 20.77
N THR A 290 -9.24 56.53 21.71
CA THR A 290 -9.44 56.35 23.16
C THR A 290 -10.56 57.26 23.65
N SER A 291 -11.75 56.69 23.86
CA SER A 291 -12.87 57.39 24.50
C SER A 291 -12.90 57.10 26.00
N ASN A 292 -12.75 58.14 26.82
CA ASN A 292 -13.01 58.14 28.26
C ASN A 292 -14.21 59.06 28.56
N HIS A 293 -14.86 58.84 29.71
CA HIS A 293 -16.10 59.49 30.21
C HIS A 293 -17.40 58.90 29.62
N CYS A 294 -18.50 58.78 30.36
CA CYS A 294 -18.79 59.25 31.73
C CYS A 294 -19.51 58.18 32.60
N GLU A 295 -19.50 58.44 33.91
CA GLU A 295 -20.39 57.92 34.99
C GLU A 295 -20.61 56.40 35.13
#